data_AF-A0A6I4U7U4-F1
#
_entry.id   AF-A0A6I4U7U4-F1
#
_cell.length_a   1.000
_cell.length_b   1.000
_cell.length_c   1.000
_cell.angle_alpha   90.00
_cell.angle_beta   90.00
_cell.angle_gamma   90.00
#
_symmetry.space_group_name_H-M   'P 1'
#
loop_
_entity.id
_entity.type
_entity.pdbx_description
1 polymer ?
#
loop_
_entity_poly.entity_id
_entity_poly.type
_entity_poly.pdbx_seq_one_letter_code
_entity_poly.pdbx_strand_id
1 'polypeptide(L)'
;MTERKLTFTALAGLLTAGLAGCASQDTASPPFSDGLPFRAEVEASGFATILSAPPASFDPVEPPPPAPRTAEQDAADAEFMRVGDYQNSVMYEVQTLAEQLRRDERGNFQTLHYDNEGELGVVFEFLRDGPATLRKYSKNPTFRGETVRWSQEELRAAADFMWETFREDRVLQSTGIATQVVTAQISVSEEEFRALVKRKGVTIPEPVELVFHAAPVVPLVNPPRPPAQDRAVPENVAPFLRIFPRHDRPAGALNAVNSRVTVVLKDGCFRAADRDDALVLFPFGANLFVDSNNYLAFGSGERPGYARVGEAVEFMGSIQEVTTPELVDPIHAACGPDKVIKVEGMQSAAASDSQRRVTDRANAMRRLQSAYGLDARQAMRALDWLDARGEANRRTTSDGILEPPITGAMVADSPPPPVMDPSECPPGSSLAGGLCRTPEGYLRPLPDWLVEFLEQDR
;
A
#
# COMPACT_ATOMS: atom_id res chain seq x y z
N MET A 1 -37.77 -54.74 -30.50
CA MET A 1 -39.16 -54.28 -30.53
C MET A 1 -39.17 -52.88 -31.11
N THR A 2 -39.82 -52.73 -32.28
CA THR A 2 -40.30 -51.50 -32.95
C THR A 2 -39.26 -50.40 -33.20
N GLU A 3 -38.64 -50.22 -34.38
CA GLU A 3 -39.13 -50.08 -35.77
C GLU A 3 -40.24 -49.03 -36.02
N ARG A 4 -39.86 -47.95 -36.73
CA ARG A 4 -40.55 -47.23 -37.85
C ARG A 4 -39.70 -45.97 -38.17
N LYS A 5 -38.96 -45.79 -39.27
CA LYS A 5 -39.21 -45.83 -40.73
C LYS A 5 -40.43 -45.02 -41.19
N LEU A 6 -40.19 -43.97 -42.01
CA LEU A 6 -40.67 -43.76 -43.39
C LEU A 6 -40.53 -42.26 -43.83
N THR A 7 -39.62 -41.97 -44.78
CA THR A 7 -39.82 -41.50 -46.20
C THR A 7 -40.19 -40.04 -46.40
N PHE A 8 -39.39 -39.20 -47.09
CA PHE A 8 -39.06 -39.04 -48.54
C PHE A 8 -40.03 -38.12 -49.32
N THR A 9 -39.52 -37.55 -50.43
CA THR A 9 -40.10 -36.67 -51.49
C THR A 9 -39.95 -35.15 -51.19
N ALA A 10 -39.22 -34.28 -51.90
CA ALA A 10 -38.76 -34.04 -53.29
C ALA A 10 -39.58 -32.98 -54.07
N LEU A 11 -38.88 -32.26 -54.96
CA LEU A 11 -39.27 -31.19 -55.91
C LEU A 11 -39.49 -29.77 -55.35
N ALA A 12 -39.31 -28.65 -56.08
CA ALA A 12 -38.48 -28.19 -57.20
C ALA A 12 -39.15 -26.89 -57.73
N GLY A 13 -38.36 -25.87 -58.07
CA GLY A 13 -38.76 -24.76 -58.96
C GLY A 13 -39.29 -23.49 -58.26
N LEU A 14 -38.61 -22.35 -58.43
CA LEU A 14 -38.75 -21.48 -59.60
C LEU A 14 -37.75 -20.31 -59.55
N LEU A 15 -37.13 -20.07 -60.70
CA LEU A 15 -36.40 -18.86 -61.05
C LEU A 15 -37.37 -17.70 -61.30
N THR A 16 -37.05 -16.51 -60.77
CA THR A 16 -37.40 -15.24 -61.42
C THR A 16 -36.20 -14.30 -61.34
N ALA A 17 -35.63 -14.03 -62.51
CA ALA A 17 -34.68 -12.96 -62.74
C ALA A 17 -35.46 -11.66 -63.03
N GLY A 18 -35.05 -10.56 -62.39
CA GLY A 18 -35.48 -9.20 -62.70
C GLY A 18 -34.26 -8.28 -62.63
N LEU A 19 -33.88 -7.72 -63.77
CA LEU A 19 -32.75 -6.80 -63.97
C LEU A 19 -33.12 -5.36 -63.59
N ALA A 20 -32.05 -4.61 -63.29
CA ALA A 20 -31.85 -3.17 -63.45
C ALA A 20 -32.02 -2.28 -62.20
N GLY A 21 -30.89 -1.67 -61.82
CA GLY A 21 -30.80 -0.57 -60.88
C GLY A 21 -29.36 -0.32 -60.42
N CYS A 22 -28.46 0.09 -61.31
CA CYS A 22 -27.19 0.68 -60.89
C CYS A 22 -27.49 2.03 -60.22
N ALA A 23 -27.50 2.04 -58.89
CA ALA A 23 -27.36 3.25 -58.11
C ALA A 23 -26.07 3.09 -57.30
N SER A 24 -25.06 3.89 -57.63
CA SER A 24 -23.90 4.10 -56.79
C SER A 24 -24.40 4.70 -55.47
N GLN A 25 -24.50 3.88 -54.43
CA GLN A 25 -24.64 4.33 -53.07
C GLN A 25 -23.30 4.13 -52.39
N ASP A 26 -22.77 5.24 -51.90
CA ASP A 26 -21.65 5.31 -50.97
C ASP A 26 -21.71 4.15 -49.99
N THR A 27 -20.59 3.44 -49.86
CA THR A 27 -20.35 2.47 -48.80
C THR A 27 -20.45 3.18 -47.46
N ALA A 28 -21.67 3.29 -46.95
CA ALA A 28 -21.92 3.46 -45.54
C ALA A 28 -21.31 2.25 -44.84
N SER A 29 -20.30 2.50 -44.02
CA SER A 29 -19.75 1.52 -43.09
C SER A 29 -20.90 0.80 -42.39
N PRO A 30 -20.86 -0.54 -42.27
CA PRO A 30 -21.91 -1.25 -41.56
C PRO A 30 -21.95 -0.77 -40.10
N PRO A 31 -23.14 -0.72 -39.48
CA PRO A 31 -23.28 -0.32 -38.08
C PRO A 31 -22.45 -1.25 -37.20
N PHE A 32 -21.67 -0.67 -36.29
CA PHE A 32 -20.97 -1.36 -35.20
C PHE A 32 -21.95 -2.31 -34.51
N SER A 33 -21.62 -3.61 -34.49
CA SER A 33 -22.50 -4.65 -33.98
C SER A 33 -22.77 -4.50 -32.48
N ASP A 34 -23.95 -4.95 -32.07
CA ASP A 34 -24.34 -5.18 -30.68
C ASP A 34 -23.21 -5.79 -29.83
N GLY A 35 -23.09 -5.27 -28.61
CA GLY A 35 -21.89 -5.30 -27.77
C GLY A 35 -21.18 -6.65 -27.63
N LEU A 36 -19.86 -6.57 -27.74
CA LEU A 36 -18.91 -7.62 -27.35
C LEU A 36 -19.12 -8.05 -25.89
N PRO A 37 -18.59 -9.22 -25.48
CA PRO A 37 -18.43 -9.51 -24.06
C PRO A 37 -17.69 -8.33 -23.39
N PHE A 38 -18.05 -8.01 -22.15
CA PHE A 38 -17.41 -6.99 -21.31
C PHE A 38 -17.39 -5.51 -21.79
N ARG A 39 -18.28 -5.12 -22.72
CA ARG A 39 -18.50 -3.71 -23.17
C ARG A 39 -17.27 -3.02 -23.76
N ALA A 40 -16.44 -3.78 -24.47
CA ALA A 40 -15.34 -3.22 -25.25
C ALA A 40 -15.76 -2.83 -26.67
N GLU A 41 -14.96 -1.98 -27.30
CA GLU A 41 -14.92 -1.79 -28.76
C GLU A 41 -13.89 -2.76 -29.34
N VAL A 42 -14.17 -3.42 -30.46
CA VAL A 42 -13.15 -4.21 -31.19
C VAL A 42 -12.61 -3.40 -32.34
N GLU A 43 -11.29 -3.23 -32.34
CA GLU A 43 -10.57 -2.55 -33.41
C GLU A 43 -10.45 -3.43 -34.66
N ALA A 44 -10.06 -2.82 -35.79
CA ALA A 44 -9.84 -3.53 -37.05
C ALA A 44 -8.78 -4.65 -36.95
N SER A 45 -7.90 -4.57 -35.96
CA SER A 45 -6.92 -5.58 -35.58
C SER A 45 -7.53 -6.84 -34.95
N GLY A 46 -8.80 -6.78 -34.52
CA GLY A 46 -9.52 -7.84 -33.83
C GLY A 46 -9.39 -7.81 -32.30
N PHE A 47 -8.69 -6.83 -31.73
CA PHE A 47 -8.49 -6.72 -30.28
C PHE A 47 -9.40 -5.66 -29.64
N ALA A 48 -9.63 -5.81 -28.33
CA ALA A 48 -10.51 -4.94 -27.57
C ALA A 48 -9.84 -3.63 -27.14
N THR A 49 -10.64 -2.56 -27.12
CA THR A 49 -10.31 -1.25 -26.58
C THR A 49 -11.38 -0.84 -25.56
N ILE A 50 -10.93 -0.40 -24.38
CA ILE A 50 -11.72 0.11 -23.26
C ILE A 50 -10.96 1.32 -22.69
N LEU A 51 -11.46 2.51 -23.00
CA LEU A 51 -10.84 3.76 -22.54
C LEU A 51 -11.40 4.28 -21.22
N SER A 52 -12.63 3.90 -20.89
CA SER A 52 -13.27 4.28 -19.63
C SER A 52 -14.33 3.26 -19.26
N ALA A 53 -14.52 3.08 -17.95
CA ALA A 53 -15.66 2.41 -17.37
C ALA A 53 -16.14 3.19 -16.14
N PRO A 54 -17.45 3.23 -15.86
CA PRO A 54 -17.92 3.73 -14.58
C PRO A 54 -17.41 2.81 -13.46
N PRO A 55 -17.08 3.33 -12.27
CA PRO A 55 -16.68 2.49 -11.15
C PRO A 55 -17.70 1.40 -10.83
N ALA A 56 -17.23 0.26 -10.34
CA ALA A 56 -18.10 -0.77 -9.80
C ALA A 56 -18.91 -0.22 -8.61
N SER A 57 -20.15 -0.71 -8.45
CA SER A 57 -20.93 -0.36 -7.27
C SER A 57 -20.22 -0.89 -6.03
N PHE A 58 -20.11 -0.03 -5.03
CA PHE A 58 -19.44 -0.33 -3.78
C PHE A 58 -20.24 0.31 -2.63
N ASP A 59 -20.70 -0.52 -1.72
CA ASP A 59 -21.37 -0.08 -0.50
C ASP A 59 -20.32 0.04 0.62
N PRO A 60 -19.93 1.27 1.01
CA PRO A 60 -18.97 1.44 2.08
C PRO A 60 -19.56 0.96 3.40
N VAL A 61 -18.73 0.31 4.21
CA VAL A 61 -19.15 -0.25 5.51
C VAL A 61 -18.69 0.68 6.61
N GLU A 62 -19.59 1.05 7.52
CA GLU A 62 -19.22 1.83 8.70
C GLU A 62 -18.23 1.03 9.55
N PRO A 63 -17.06 1.61 9.92
CA PRO A 63 -16.12 0.90 10.75
C PRO A 63 -16.75 0.60 12.11
N PRO A 64 -16.58 -0.63 12.64
CA PRO A 64 -17.10 -0.96 13.95
C PRO A 64 -16.55 0.01 15.00
N PRO A 65 -17.29 0.24 16.11
CA PRO A 65 -16.72 0.96 17.23
C PRO A 65 -15.42 0.26 17.66
N PRO A 66 -14.39 1.01 18.12
CA PRO A 66 -13.19 0.41 18.68
C PRO A 66 -13.61 -0.61 19.74
N ALA A 67 -13.07 -1.82 19.63
CA ALA A 67 -13.28 -2.81 20.67
C ALA A 67 -12.83 -2.21 22.01
N PRO A 68 -13.54 -2.48 23.12
CA PRO A 68 -13.02 -2.16 24.44
C PRO A 68 -11.60 -2.71 24.56
N ARG A 69 -10.72 -1.94 25.20
CA ARG A 69 -9.37 -2.41 25.45
C ARG A 69 -9.44 -3.72 26.24
N THR A 70 -8.71 -4.71 25.76
CA THR A 70 -8.54 -5.97 26.47
C THR A 70 -7.60 -5.78 27.66
N ALA A 71 -7.70 -6.63 28.68
CA ALA A 71 -6.78 -6.59 29.82
C ALA A 71 -5.32 -6.76 29.35
N GLU A 72 -5.10 -7.53 28.28
CA GLU A 72 -3.81 -7.70 27.64
C GLU A 72 -3.30 -6.40 27.00
N GLN A 73 -4.16 -5.62 26.34
CA GLN A 73 -3.79 -4.31 25.77
C GLN A 73 -3.51 -3.27 26.86
N ASP A 74 -4.25 -3.30 27.97
CA ASP A 74 -3.99 -2.41 29.11
C ASP A 74 -2.68 -2.79 29.81
N ALA A 75 -2.41 -4.09 29.97
CA ALA A 75 -1.13 -4.57 30.48
C ALA A 75 0.04 -4.20 29.55
N ALA A 76 -0.13 -4.31 28.23
CA ALA A 76 0.90 -3.94 27.26
C ALA A 76 1.23 -2.44 27.29
N ASP A 77 0.24 -1.58 27.50
CA ASP A 77 0.43 -0.12 27.60
C ASP A 77 1.03 0.28 28.95
N ALA A 78 0.60 -0.36 30.04
CA ALA A 78 1.25 -0.22 31.34
C ALA A 78 2.74 -0.66 31.27
N GLU A 79 3.02 -1.74 30.54
CA GLU A 79 4.37 -2.21 30.29
C GLU A 79 5.17 -1.23 29.43
N PHE A 80 4.58 -0.69 28.36
CA PHE A 80 5.19 0.34 27.53
C PHE A 80 5.55 1.60 28.35
N MET A 81 4.63 2.05 29.22
CA MET A 81 4.88 3.17 30.13
C MET A 81 5.96 2.85 31.14
N ARG A 82 5.97 1.65 31.73
CA ARG A 82 7.01 1.18 32.66
C ARG A 82 8.40 1.22 32.03
N VAL A 83 8.51 0.73 30.79
CA VAL A 83 9.74 0.77 29.99
C VAL A 83 10.16 2.22 29.73
N GLY A 84 9.24 3.06 29.28
CA GLY A 84 9.51 4.47 29.02
C GLY A 84 9.99 5.24 30.25
N ASP A 85 9.34 5.03 31.39
CA ASP A 85 9.70 5.66 32.68
C ASP A 85 11.11 5.26 33.13
N TYR A 86 11.45 3.97 33.02
CA TYR A 86 12.80 3.50 33.32
C TYR A 86 13.84 4.14 32.38
N GLN A 87 13.62 4.09 31.06
CA GLN A 87 14.55 4.66 30.08
C GLN A 87 14.79 6.15 30.34
N ASN A 88 13.72 6.91 30.60
CA ASN A 88 13.80 8.32 30.98
C ASN A 88 14.59 8.54 32.27
N SER A 89 14.41 7.67 33.28
CA SER A 89 15.08 7.80 34.58
C SER A 89 16.61 7.61 34.50
N VAL A 90 17.10 6.75 33.59
CA VAL A 90 18.54 6.46 33.44
C VAL A 90 19.19 7.19 32.26
N MET A 91 18.40 7.86 31.40
CA MET A 91 18.85 8.44 30.13
C MET A 91 20.14 9.28 30.27
N TYR A 92 20.20 10.18 31.24
CA TYR A 92 21.36 11.06 31.43
C TYR A 92 22.62 10.29 31.85
N GLU A 93 22.46 9.31 32.75
CA GLU A 93 23.57 8.46 33.19
C GLU A 93 24.10 7.61 32.03
N VAL A 94 23.19 6.99 31.26
CA VAL A 94 23.52 6.18 30.09
C VAL A 94 24.26 6.99 29.04
N GLN A 95 23.78 8.19 28.71
CA GLN A 95 24.43 9.06 27.72
C GLN A 95 25.84 9.45 28.15
N THR A 96 25.99 9.90 29.39
CA THR A 96 27.29 10.30 29.95
C THR A 96 28.28 9.13 29.95
N LEU A 97 27.82 7.96 30.40
CA LEU A 97 28.62 6.74 30.44
C LEU A 97 29.01 6.27 29.04
N ALA A 98 28.08 6.27 28.09
CA ALA A 98 28.36 5.89 26.71
C ALA A 98 29.40 6.81 26.05
N GLU A 99 29.32 8.12 26.27
CA GLU A 99 30.33 9.07 25.79
C GLU A 99 31.71 8.85 26.43
N GLN A 100 31.74 8.49 27.70
CA GLN A 100 32.98 8.12 28.36
C GLN A 100 33.56 6.82 27.78
N LEU A 101 32.77 5.76 27.68
CA LEU A 101 33.20 4.47 27.13
C LEU A 101 33.67 4.59 25.67
N ARG A 102 33.02 5.41 24.84
CA ARG A 102 33.48 5.66 23.46
C ARG A 102 34.88 6.27 23.39
N ARG A 103 35.27 7.08 24.38
CA ARG A 103 36.59 7.72 24.45
C ARG A 103 37.62 6.80 25.08
N ASP A 104 37.30 6.25 26.25
CA ASP A 104 38.26 5.54 27.10
C ASP A 104 38.45 4.07 26.66
N GLU A 105 37.39 3.43 26.14
CA GLU A 105 37.37 2.04 25.68
C GLU A 105 37.27 1.98 24.15
N ARG A 106 37.93 2.92 23.45
CA ARG A 106 37.94 3.02 21.98
C ARG A 106 38.51 1.73 21.36
N GLY A 107 37.68 1.04 20.57
CA GLY A 107 38.02 -0.25 19.97
C GLY A 107 37.70 -1.46 20.86
N ASN A 108 37.06 -1.25 22.01
CA ASN A 108 36.47 -2.30 22.83
C ASN A 108 34.95 -2.11 22.93
N PHE A 109 34.50 -0.95 23.42
CA PHE A 109 33.08 -0.60 23.49
C PHE A 109 32.46 -0.49 22.09
N GLN A 110 31.33 -1.16 21.86
CA GLN A 110 30.64 -1.24 20.58
C GLN A 110 29.38 -0.38 20.55
N THR A 111 28.42 -0.72 21.39
CA THR A 111 27.10 -0.09 21.44
C THR A 111 26.45 -0.36 22.79
N LEU A 112 25.23 0.12 22.96
CA LEU A 112 24.34 -0.27 24.03
C LEU A 112 22.93 -0.51 23.50
N HIS A 113 22.16 -1.31 24.22
CA HIS A 113 20.73 -1.46 24.00
C HIS A 113 20.00 -1.53 25.35
N TYR A 114 18.72 -1.15 25.34
CA TYR A 114 17.86 -1.32 26.49
C TYR A 114 17.30 -2.73 26.48
N ASP A 115 17.48 -3.44 27.58
CA ASP A 115 16.81 -4.71 27.80
C ASP A 115 15.46 -4.40 28.45
N ASN A 116 14.41 -4.49 27.63
CA ASN A 116 13.04 -4.21 28.03
C ASN A 116 12.29 -5.51 28.40
N GLU A 117 12.93 -6.67 28.28
CA GLU A 117 12.31 -7.97 28.57
C GLU A 117 12.65 -8.40 30.01
N GLY A 118 11.62 -8.56 30.86
CA GLY A 118 11.81 -8.95 32.26
C GLY A 118 12.36 -7.82 33.13
N GLU A 119 13.56 -8.00 33.70
CA GLU A 119 14.22 -7.00 34.55
C GLU A 119 14.83 -5.89 33.69
N LEU A 120 14.20 -4.71 33.73
CA LEU A 120 14.62 -3.55 32.95
C LEU A 120 16.08 -3.17 33.22
N GLY A 121 16.83 -3.00 32.15
CA GLY A 121 18.26 -2.73 32.24
C GLY A 121 18.82 -2.09 30.99
N VAL A 122 20.11 -1.77 31.06
CA VAL A 122 20.89 -1.31 29.92
C VAL A 122 22.07 -2.24 29.73
N VAL A 123 22.18 -2.82 28.55
CA VAL A 123 23.29 -3.69 28.17
C VAL A 123 24.29 -2.87 27.37
N PHE A 124 25.53 -2.82 27.86
CA PHE A 124 26.68 -2.20 27.20
C PHE A 124 27.53 -3.31 26.58
N GLU A 125 27.72 -3.26 25.27
CA GLU A 125 28.40 -4.31 24.52
C GLU A 125 29.88 -3.97 24.29
N PHE A 126 30.74 -4.95 24.54
CA PHE A 126 32.19 -4.83 24.42
C PHE A 126 32.78 -6.02 23.65
N LEU A 127 33.81 -5.82 22.85
CA LEU A 127 34.50 -6.94 22.18
C LEU A 127 35.31 -7.82 23.15
N ARG A 128 35.67 -7.27 24.31
CA ARG A 128 36.53 -7.92 25.31
C ARG A 128 36.09 -7.57 26.72
N ASP A 129 35.99 -8.61 27.55
CA ASP A 129 35.78 -8.52 29.00
C ASP A 129 34.67 -7.54 29.44
N GLY A 130 33.52 -7.55 28.78
CA GLY A 130 32.44 -6.57 28.98
C GLY A 130 32.01 -6.38 30.44
N PRO A 131 31.69 -7.45 31.20
CA PRO A 131 31.30 -7.32 32.61
C PRO A 131 32.41 -6.72 33.48
N ALA A 132 33.67 -7.04 33.23
CA ALA A 132 34.79 -6.50 34.01
C ALA A 132 35.08 -5.04 33.65
N THR A 133 34.95 -4.69 32.37
CA THR A 133 35.14 -3.33 31.85
C THR A 133 34.09 -2.39 32.40
N LEU A 134 32.80 -2.71 32.26
CA LEU A 134 31.71 -1.84 32.73
C LEU A 134 31.80 -1.53 34.23
N ARG A 135 32.19 -2.52 35.05
CA ARG A 135 32.36 -2.35 36.51
C ARG A 135 33.39 -1.29 36.92
N LYS A 136 34.29 -0.90 36.03
CA LYS A 136 35.23 0.21 36.26
C LYS A 136 34.54 1.58 36.18
N TYR A 137 33.45 1.67 35.42
CA TYR A 137 32.80 2.93 35.05
C TYR A 137 31.43 3.14 35.69
N SER A 138 30.69 2.07 35.99
CA SER A 138 29.38 2.16 36.64
C SER A 138 29.22 1.15 37.76
N LYS A 139 28.46 1.57 38.78
CA LYS A 139 27.96 0.72 39.88
C LYS A 139 26.44 0.55 39.82
N ASN A 140 25.79 1.06 38.77
CA ASN A 140 24.36 0.95 38.61
C ASN A 140 23.98 -0.53 38.42
N PRO A 141 23.18 -1.13 39.31
CA PRO A 141 22.88 -2.55 39.27
C PRO A 141 22.02 -2.96 38.06
N THR A 142 21.36 -2.00 37.40
CA THR A 142 20.56 -2.25 36.20
C THR A 142 21.39 -2.21 34.92
N PHE A 143 22.67 -1.83 35.00
CA PHE A 143 23.57 -1.82 33.86
C PHE A 143 24.40 -3.10 33.80
N ARG A 144 24.40 -3.74 32.63
CA ARG A 144 25.09 -5.01 32.38
C ARG A 144 26.11 -4.81 31.27
N GLY A 145 27.30 -5.36 31.47
CA GLY A 145 28.34 -5.37 30.44
C GLY A 145 28.33 -6.74 29.79
N GLU A 146 28.25 -6.79 28.47
CA GLU A 146 28.29 -8.05 27.72
C GLU A 146 29.50 -8.10 26.79
N THR A 147 30.09 -9.29 26.67
CA THR A 147 31.15 -9.53 25.69
C THR A 147 30.52 -10.05 24.41
N VAL A 148 30.71 -9.31 23.34
CA VAL A 148 30.22 -9.60 22.00
C VAL A 148 31.34 -10.05 21.07
N ARG A 149 30.98 -10.81 20.04
CA ARG A 149 31.92 -11.33 19.04
C ARG A 149 32.18 -10.34 17.92
N TRP A 150 31.11 -9.70 17.43
CA TRP A 150 31.17 -8.84 16.25
C TRP A 150 31.07 -7.38 16.62
N SER A 151 31.88 -6.56 15.97
CA SER A 151 31.74 -5.11 16.02
C SER A 151 30.54 -4.63 15.19
N GLN A 152 30.04 -3.44 15.51
CA GLN A 152 28.98 -2.81 14.71
C GLN A 152 29.44 -2.51 13.27
N GLU A 153 30.74 -2.29 13.05
CA GLU A 153 31.31 -2.13 11.72
C GLU A 153 31.27 -3.44 10.92
N GLU A 154 31.63 -4.57 11.54
CA GLU A 154 31.55 -5.89 10.91
C GLU A 154 30.10 -6.29 10.59
N LEU A 155 29.15 -6.02 11.49
CA LEU A 155 27.73 -6.29 11.23
C LEU A 155 27.19 -5.43 10.08
N ARG A 156 27.56 -4.14 10.01
CA ARG A 156 27.19 -3.28 8.87
C ARG A 156 27.81 -3.76 7.57
N ALA A 157 29.10 -4.08 7.58
CA ALA A 157 29.79 -4.60 6.39
C ALA A 157 29.14 -5.91 5.89
N ALA A 158 28.68 -6.78 6.79
CA ALA A 158 27.96 -7.99 6.43
C ALA A 158 26.57 -7.71 5.83
N ALA A 159 25.83 -6.75 6.38
CA ALA A 159 24.55 -6.31 5.81
C ALA A 159 24.72 -5.66 4.42
N ASP A 160 25.68 -4.75 4.29
CA ASP A 160 26.01 -4.08 3.02
C ASP A 160 26.47 -5.09 1.97
N PHE A 161 27.28 -6.07 2.37
CA PHE A 161 27.68 -7.16 1.48
C PHE A 161 26.47 -7.89 0.91
N MET A 162 25.50 -8.26 1.77
CA MET A 162 24.29 -8.94 1.30
C MET A 162 23.54 -8.07 0.30
N TRP A 163 23.30 -6.80 0.65
CA TRP A 163 22.56 -5.87 -0.21
C TRP A 163 23.25 -5.67 -1.56
N GLU A 164 24.52 -5.28 -1.60
CA GLU A 164 25.22 -4.99 -2.85
C GLU A 164 25.43 -6.24 -3.72
N THR A 165 25.59 -7.42 -3.11
CA THR A 165 25.82 -8.65 -3.88
C THR A 165 24.55 -9.17 -4.57
N PHE A 166 23.38 -8.98 -3.95
CA PHE A 166 22.15 -9.68 -4.37
C PHE A 166 20.96 -8.75 -4.71
N ARG A 167 21.07 -7.42 -4.54
CA ARG A 167 19.95 -6.50 -4.84
C ARG A 167 19.48 -6.55 -6.29
N GLU A 168 20.40 -6.70 -7.24
CA GLU A 168 20.08 -6.74 -8.68
C GLU A 168 19.37 -8.04 -9.08
N ASP A 169 19.61 -9.15 -8.36
CA ASP A 169 18.94 -10.43 -8.60
C ASP A 169 17.52 -10.46 -8.02
N ARG A 170 17.13 -9.44 -7.25
CA ARG A 170 15.79 -9.27 -6.65
C ARG A 170 15.37 -10.45 -5.77
N VAL A 171 16.35 -11.07 -5.10
CA VAL A 171 16.18 -12.19 -4.16
C VAL A 171 16.15 -11.75 -2.70
N LEU A 172 16.57 -10.51 -2.39
CA LEU A 172 16.50 -9.92 -1.06
C LEU A 172 15.23 -9.10 -0.90
N GLN A 173 14.52 -9.33 0.20
CA GLN A 173 13.41 -8.48 0.65
C GLN A 173 13.91 -7.36 1.56
N SER A 174 14.80 -7.69 2.50
CA SER A 174 15.41 -6.73 3.42
C SER A 174 16.63 -7.32 4.12
N THR A 175 17.42 -6.43 4.72
CA THR A 175 18.50 -6.77 5.65
C THR A 175 18.31 -5.98 6.94
N GLY A 176 18.54 -6.61 8.09
CA GLY A 176 18.43 -5.96 9.41
C GLY A 176 19.60 -6.33 10.30
N ILE A 177 20.07 -5.39 11.12
CA ILE A 177 21.11 -5.63 12.12
C ILE A 177 20.44 -5.72 13.48
N ALA A 178 20.59 -6.85 14.15
CA ALA A 178 20.22 -7.05 15.54
C ALA A 178 21.48 -7.28 16.39
N THR A 179 21.32 -7.51 17.69
CA THR A 179 22.43 -7.84 18.59
C THR A 179 23.13 -9.10 18.09
N GLN A 180 24.38 -8.96 17.65
CA GLN A 180 25.27 -10.05 17.19
C GLN A 180 24.87 -10.81 15.93
N VAL A 181 23.84 -10.38 15.21
CA VAL A 181 23.39 -11.04 13.98
C VAL A 181 22.90 -10.04 12.94
N VAL A 182 23.17 -10.35 11.68
CA VAL A 182 22.55 -9.72 10.52
C VAL A 182 21.48 -10.66 9.99
N THR A 183 20.24 -10.23 9.94
CA THR A 183 19.16 -10.99 9.31
C THR A 183 19.02 -10.57 7.86
N ALA A 184 18.96 -11.53 6.94
CA ALA A 184 18.68 -11.29 5.53
C ALA A 184 17.41 -12.07 5.12
N GLN A 185 16.37 -11.31 4.76
CA GLN A 185 15.08 -11.86 4.34
C GLN A 185 15.12 -12.19 2.85
N ILE A 186 14.93 -13.46 2.48
CA ILE A 186 15.08 -13.98 1.11
C ILE A 186 13.71 -14.31 0.51
N SER A 187 13.44 -13.82 -0.70
CA SER A 187 12.15 -13.98 -1.40
C SER A 187 12.05 -15.26 -2.25
N VAL A 188 13.15 -15.97 -2.45
CA VAL A 188 13.23 -17.20 -3.25
C VAL A 188 13.46 -18.42 -2.36
N SER A 189 13.31 -19.62 -2.92
CA SER A 189 13.61 -20.86 -2.20
C SER A 189 15.08 -20.93 -1.76
N GLU A 190 15.36 -21.68 -0.69
CA GLU A 190 16.75 -21.89 -0.27
C GLU A 190 17.59 -22.52 -1.38
N GLU A 191 17.05 -23.49 -2.11
CA GLU A 191 17.76 -24.13 -3.23
C GLU A 191 18.17 -23.12 -4.30
N GLU A 192 17.23 -22.26 -4.72
CA GLU A 192 17.49 -21.22 -5.72
C GLU A 192 18.52 -20.20 -5.24
N PHE A 193 18.40 -19.75 -3.99
CA PHE A 193 19.36 -18.81 -3.41
C PHE A 193 20.76 -19.42 -3.30
N ARG A 194 20.88 -20.66 -2.81
CA ARG A 194 22.16 -21.38 -2.73
C ARG A 194 22.76 -21.61 -4.10
N ALA A 195 21.95 -21.89 -5.12
CA ALA A 195 22.40 -21.97 -6.51
C ALA A 195 22.94 -20.63 -7.00
N LEU A 196 22.27 -19.50 -6.71
CA LEU A 196 22.75 -18.16 -7.04
C LEU A 196 24.08 -17.85 -6.34
N VAL A 197 24.21 -18.12 -5.05
CA VAL A 197 25.46 -17.96 -4.28
C VAL A 197 26.59 -18.73 -4.96
N LYS A 198 26.35 -19.99 -5.34
CA LYS A 198 27.31 -20.83 -6.06
C LYS A 198 27.67 -20.26 -7.44
N ARG A 199 26.69 -19.77 -8.20
CA ARG A 199 26.92 -19.15 -9.53
C ARG A 199 27.77 -17.88 -9.42
N LYS A 200 27.54 -17.05 -8.39
CA LYS A 200 28.33 -15.85 -8.13
C LYS A 200 29.70 -16.13 -7.51
N GLY A 201 29.92 -17.34 -6.98
CA GLY A 201 31.19 -17.75 -6.37
C GLY A 201 31.51 -17.00 -5.08
N VAL A 202 30.49 -16.54 -4.36
CA VAL A 202 30.62 -15.74 -3.13
C VAL A 202 30.38 -16.59 -1.88
N THR A 203 30.91 -16.15 -0.75
CA THR A 203 30.66 -16.76 0.56
C THR A 203 29.85 -15.80 1.42
N ILE A 204 28.79 -16.30 2.05
CA ILE A 204 27.94 -15.50 2.95
C ILE A 204 28.71 -15.21 4.25
N PRO A 205 28.76 -13.95 4.72
CA PRO A 205 29.44 -13.62 5.98
C PRO A 205 28.85 -14.40 7.16
N GLU A 206 29.71 -14.84 8.08
CA GLU A 206 29.31 -15.62 9.26
C GLU A 206 28.21 -15.00 10.13
N PRO A 207 28.17 -13.68 10.41
CA PRO A 207 27.09 -13.10 11.22
C PRO A 207 25.74 -13.06 10.50
N VAL A 208 25.63 -13.50 9.24
CA VAL A 208 24.38 -13.43 8.48
C VAL A 208 23.53 -14.69 8.70
N GLU A 209 22.34 -14.48 9.24
CA GLU A 209 21.26 -15.46 9.29
C GLU A 209 20.32 -15.25 8.10
N LEU A 210 20.08 -16.33 7.34
CA LEU A 210 19.19 -16.32 6.18
C LEU A 210 17.80 -16.77 6.60
N VAL A 211 16.80 -15.94 6.32
CA VAL A 211 15.39 -16.25 6.60
C VAL A 211 14.64 -16.30 5.26
N PHE A 212 14.06 -17.46 4.95
CA PHE A 212 13.41 -17.68 3.65
C PHE A 212 11.89 -17.50 3.74
N HIS A 213 11.37 -16.54 2.96
CA HIS A 213 9.94 -16.29 2.77
C HIS A 213 9.52 -16.63 1.34
N ALA A 214 9.97 -17.79 0.85
CA ALA A 214 9.66 -18.23 -0.50
C ALA A 214 8.14 -18.44 -0.63
N ALA A 215 7.47 -17.49 -1.29
CA ALA A 215 6.17 -17.77 -1.87
C ALA A 215 6.37 -18.87 -2.94
N PRO A 216 5.37 -19.74 -3.17
CA PRO A 216 5.44 -20.70 -4.27
C PRO A 216 5.76 -19.95 -5.57
N VAL A 217 6.88 -20.27 -6.21
CA VAL A 217 7.23 -19.69 -7.52
C VAL A 217 6.13 -20.08 -8.50
N VAL A 218 5.35 -19.09 -8.93
CA VAL A 218 4.44 -19.27 -10.06
C VAL A 218 5.26 -18.92 -11.30
N PRO A 219 5.36 -19.82 -12.29
CA PRO A 219 6.06 -19.52 -13.53
C PRO A 219 5.63 -18.17 -14.08
N LEU A 220 6.57 -17.36 -14.60
CA LEU A 220 6.27 -16.11 -15.29
C LEU A 220 5.18 -16.38 -16.35
N VAL A 221 3.95 -15.92 -16.11
CA VAL A 221 2.87 -16.01 -17.10
C VAL A 221 2.77 -14.67 -17.82
N ASN A 222 3.79 -14.37 -18.63
CA ASN A 222 3.75 -13.31 -19.65
C ASN A 222 3.82 -13.89 -21.08
N PRO A 223 3.04 -14.90 -21.44
CA PRO A 223 3.05 -15.38 -22.81
C PRO A 223 2.55 -14.25 -23.74
N PRO A 224 3.13 -14.11 -24.95
CA PRO A 224 2.78 -13.05 -25.91
C PRO A 224 1.33 -13.10 -26.38
N ARG A 225 0.57 -14.12 -25.96
CA ARG A 225 -0.90 -14.21 -25.91
C ARG A 225 -1.32 -14.93 -24.63
N PRO A 226 -2.41 -14.54 -23.95
CA PRO A 226 -2.96 -15.34 -22.87
C PRO A 226 -3.24 -16.78 -23.37
N PRO A 227 -2.74 -17.83 -22.69
CA PRO A 227 -3.01 -19.19 -23.12
C PRO A 227 -4.51 -19.45 -22.97
N ALA A 228 -5.04 -20.31 -23.84
CA ALA A 228 -6.47 -20.67 -23.81
C ALA A 228 -6.93 -21.27 -22.46
N GLN A 229 -6.00 -21.64 -21.56
CA GLN A 229 -6.26 -22.15 -20.22
C GLN A 229 -5.59 -21.31 -19.11
N ASP A 230 -5.33 -20.01 -19.34
CA ASP A 230 -4.93 -19.11 -18.25
C ASP A 230 -6.12 -18.91 -17.30
N ARG A 231 -6.10 -19.49 -16.12
CA ARG A 231 -7.19 -19.31 -15.14
C ARG A 231 -7.36 -17.86 -14.68
N ALA A 232 -6.36 -17.01 -14.92
CA ALA A 232 -6.43 -15.60 -14.61
C ALA A 232 -7.03 -14.73 -15.74
N VAL A 233 -7.31 -15.31 -16.91
CA VAL A 233 -7.98 -14.62 -18.02
C VAL A 233 -9.18 -15.45 -18.46
N PRO A 234 -10.41 -14.94 -18.39
CA PRO A 234 -11.57 -15.70 -18.84
C PRO A 234 -11.45 -16.10 -20.32
N GLU A 235 -11.89 -17.31 -20.67
CA GLU A 235 -11.81 -17.84 -22.06
C GLU A 235 -12.54 -16.95 -23.07
N ASN A 236 -13.61 -16.27 -22.65
CA ASN A 236 -14.38 -15.32 -23.47
C ASN A 236 -13.71 -13.94 -23.61
N VAL A 237 -12.64 -13.66 -22.86
CA VAL A 237 -11.86 -12.42 -22.90
C VAL A 237 -10.55 -12.63 -23.65
N ALA A 238 -9.88 -13.77 -23.43
CA ALA A 238 -8.56 -14.06 -23.97
C ALA A 238 -8.38 -13.78 -25.48
N PRO A 239 -9.34 -14.07 -26.38
CA PRO A 239 -9.21 -13.79 -27.81
C PRO A 239 -9.07 -12.31 -28.17
N PHE A 240 -9.53 -11.41 -27.29
CA PHE A 240 -9.55 -9.96 -27.51
C PHE A 240 -8.36 -9.24 -26.88
N LEU A 241 -7.45 -9.98 -26.22
CA LEU A 241 -6.25 -9.45 -25.60
C LEU A 241 -5.01 -9.85 -26.40
N ARG A 242 -4.05 -8.93 -26.51
CA ARG A 242 -2.71 -9.26 -26.98
C ARG A 242 -1.92 -9.93 -25.87
N ILE A 243 -1.92 -9.38 -24.67
CA ILE A 243 -1.22 -9.94 -23.51
C ILE A 243 -1.87 -9.46 -22.20
N PHE A 244 -1.82 -10.29 -21.15
CA PHE A 244 -2.12 -9.89 -19.78
C PHE A 244 -0.89 -10.15 -18.90
N PRO A 245 0.05 -9.19 -18.82
CA PRO A 245 1.34 -9.43 -18.21
C PRO A 245 1.27 -9.27 -16.68
N ARG A 246 1.81 -10.23 -15.94
CA ARG A 246 1.82 -10.29 -14.48
C ARG A 246 3.21 -10.54 -13.95
N HIS A 247 3.47 -10.02 -12.76
CA HIS A 247 4.68 -10.36 -12.03
C HIS A 247 4.66 -11.82 -11.56
N ASP A 248 5.83 -12.45 -11.57
CA ASP A 248 6.08 -13.83 -11.09
C ASP A 248 6.17 -13.98 -9.57
N ARG A 249 6.26 -12.87 -8.82
CA ARG A 249 6.48 -12.87 -7.38
C ARG A 249 5.75 -11.71 -6.69
N PRO A 250 5.34 -11.87 -5.42
CA PRO A 250 4.74 -10.80 -4.64
C PRO A 250 5.59 -9.52 -4.62
N ALA A 251 4.92 -8.38 -4.47
CA ALA A 251 5.59 -7.16 -4.11
C ALA A 251 6.33 -7.37 -2.78
N GLY A 252 7.64 -7.11 -2.74
CA GLY A 252 8.42 -7.13 -1.51
C GLY A 252 8.06 -5.94 -0.61
N ALA A 253 9.04 -5.42 0.13
CA ALA A 253 8.82 -4.17 0.87
C ALA A 253 8.47 -3.03 -0.10
N LEU A 254 7.34 -2.37 0.15
CA LEU A 254 6.85 -1.24 -0.65
C LEU A 254 7.07 0.07 0.12
N ASN A 255 7.39 1.13 -0.61
CA ASN A 255 7.41 2.47 -0.04
C ASN A 255 6.00 2.85 0.45
N ALA A 256 5.92 3.51 1.60
CA ALA A 256 4.66 4.02 2.19
C ALA A 256 4.14 5.26 1.44
N VAL A 257 3.88 5.09 0.15
CA VAL A 257 3.36 6.12 -0.77
C VAL A 257 2.08 5.57 -1.39
N ASN A 258 0.99 6.34 -1.36
CA ASN A 258 -0.24 5.98 -2.08
C ASN A 258 -0.16 6.49 -3.51
N SER A 259 -0.13 5.57 -4.46
CA SER A 259 -0.10 5.84 -5.90
C SER A 259 -1.46 5.60 -6.53
N ARG A 260 -1.74 6.34 -7.61
CA ARG A 260 -2.90 6.14 -8.48
C ARG A 260 -2.49 6.04 -9.94
N VAL A 261 -3.16 5.15 -10.68
CA VAL A 261 -2.99 4.93 -12.12
C VAL A 261 -4.34 4.63 -12.75
N THR A 262 -4.64 5.21 -13.90
CA THR A 262 -5.82 4.83 -14.71
C THR A 262 -5.44 3.75 -15.71
N VAL A 263 -5.89 2.53 -15.47
CA VAL A 263 -5.54 1.38 -16.33
C VAL A 263 -6.61 1.21 -17.40
N VAL A 264 -6.24 1.43 -18.66
CA VAL A 264 -7.09 1.26 -19.84
C VAL A 264 -6.64 0.07 -20.68
N LEU A 265 -7.48 -0.38 -21.60
CA LEU A 265 -7.13 -1.34 -22.64
C LEU A 265 -7.16 -0.63 -23.99
N LYS A 266 -6.08 -0.70 -24.76
CA LYS A 266 -6.01 -0.16 -26.13
C LYS A 266 -5.43 -1.21 -27.05
N ASP A 267 -6.18 -1.58 -28.09
CA ASP A 267 -5.82 -2.61 -29.07
C ASP A 267 -5.31 -3.91 -28.39
N GLY A 268 -5.98 -4.35 -27.33
CA GLY A 268 -5.62 -5.55 -26.58
C GLY A 268 -4.39 -5.42 -25.65
N CYS A 269 -3.84 -4.22 -25.48
CA CYS A 269 -2.72 -3.92 -24.58
C CYS A 269 -3.16 -3.04 -23.41
N PHE A 270 -2.77 -3.42 -22.18
CA PHE A 270 -3.06 -2.63 -20.99
C PHE A 270 -2.10 -1.46 -20.87
N ARG A 271 -2.66 -0.25 -20.68
CA ARG A 271 -1.90 1.00 -20.63
C ARG A 271 -2.35 1.90 -19.47
N ALA A 272 -1.45 2.74 -19.01
CA ALA A 272 -1.69 3.73 -17.98
C ALA A 272 -2.00 5.09 -18.63
N ALA A 273 -3.29 5.41 -18.76
CA ALA A 273 -3.75 6.56 -19.52
C ALA A 273 -3.26 7.91 -18.97
N ASP A 274 -2.98 7.97 -17.66
CA ASP A 274 -2.48 9.14 -16.94
C ASP A 274 -0.94 9.15 -16.78
N ARG A 275 -0.24 8.21 -17.42
CA ARG A 275 1.23 8.02 -17.30
C ARG A 275 1.89 7.84 -18.66
N ASP A 276 1.77 8.85 -19.52
CA ASP A 276 2.34 8.86 -20.88
C ASP A 276 1.96 7.62 -21.71
N ASP A 277 0.76 7.07 -21.46
CA ASP A 277 0.24 5.86 -22.09
C ASP A 277 1.15 4.62 -21.94
N ALA A 278 1.94 4.57 -20.86
CA ALA A 278 2.88 3.48 -20.58
C ALA A 278 2.18 2.12 -20.48
N LEU A 279 2.86 1.06 -20.93
CA LEU A 279 2.41 -0.32 -20.82
C LEU A 279 2.41 -0.77 -19.36
N VAL A 280 1.43 -1.58 -18.97
CA VAL A 280 1.22 -1.98 -17.57
C VAL A 280 1.67 -3.42 -17.35
N LEU A 281 2.51 -3.64 -16.33
CA LEU A 281 2.78 -4.93 -15.70
C LEU A 281 1.96 -5.05 -14.40
N PHE A 282 1.06 -6.03 -14.33
CA PHE A 282 0.20 -6.26 -13.18
C PHE A 282 0.93 -6.94 -12.02
N PRO A 283 0.45 -6.78 -10.77
CA PRO A 283 1.06 -7.43 -9.62
C PRO A 283 0.85 -8.95 -9.68
N PHE A 284 1.65 -9.66 -8.89
CA PHE A 284 1.49 -11.10 -8.71
C PHE A 284 0.09 -11.45 -8.20
N GLY A 285 -0.48 -12.52 -8.75
CA GLY A 285 -1.82 -12.99 -8.38
C GLY A 285 -2.96 -12.16 -8.96
N ALA A 286 -2.69 -11.19 -9.85
CA ALA A 286 -3.72 -10.48 -10.59
C ALA A 286 -4.53 -11.42 -11.48
N ASN A 287 -5.86 -11.25 -11.48
CA ASN A 287 -6.78 -11.96 -12.35
C ASN A 287 -7.72 -10.96 -13.02
N LEU A 288 -8.08 -11.24 -14.26
CA LEU A 288 -9.17 -10.63 -14.99
C LEU A 288 -10.45 -11.42 -14.76
N PHE A 289 -11.58 -10.72 -14.77
CA PHE A 289 -12.90 -11.31 -14.81
C PHE A 289 -13.89 -10.33 -15.45
N VAL A 290 -15.04 -10.83 -15.86
CA VAL A 290 -16.16 -10.00 -16.31
C VAL A 290 -17.13 -9.89 -15.16
N ASP A 291 -17.42 -8.67 -14.73
CA ASP A 291 -18.31 -8.46 -13.60
C ASP A 291 -19.79 -8.68 -13.94
N SER A 292 -20.65 -8.63 -12.92
CA SER A 292 -22.10 -8.80 -13.05
C SER A 292 -22.79 -7.74 -13.93
N ASN A 293 -22.15 -6.61 -14.19
CA ASN A 293 -22.63 -5.55 -15.08
C ASN A 293 -22.03 -5.65 -16.50
N ASN A 294 -21.33 -6.75 -16.77
CA ASN A 294 -20.66 -7.03 -18.03
C ASN A 294 -19.56 -6.01 -18.36
N TYR A 295 -18.72 -5.66 -17.38
CA TYR A 295 -17.47 -4.91 -17.59
C TYR A 295 -16.26 -5.77 -17.30
N LEU A 296 -15.15 -5.52 -18.00
CA LEU A 296 -13.87 -6.18 -17.72
C LEU A 296 -13.28 -5.54 -16.46
N ALA A 297 -12.86 -6.36 -15.51
CA ALA A 297 -12.31 -5.93 -14.23
C ALA A 297 -11.09 -6.76 -13.83
N PHE A 298 -10.33 -6.26 -12.86
CA PHE A 298 -9.18 -6.95 -12.29
C PHE A 298 -9.28 -7.02 -10.76
N GLY A 299 -8.89 -8.15 -10.19
CA GLY A 299 -8.96 -8.41 -8.75
C GLY A 299 -8.81 -9.89 -8.39
N SER A 300 -9.18 -10.24 -7.16
CA SER A 300 -9.19 -11.62 -6.67
C SER A 300 -10.53 -12.35 -6.90
N GLY A 301 -11.47 -11.71 -7.62
CA GLY A 301 -12.80 -12.20 -7.94
C GLY A 301 -13.84 -11.07 -7.90
N GLU A 302 -15.13 -11.41 -7.98
CA GLU A 302 -16.26 -10.45 -8.04
C GLU A 302 -16.61 -9.78 -6.69
N ARG A 303 -15.72 -9.81 -5.70
CA ARG A 303 -16.00 -9.15 -4.40
C ARG A 303 -15.93 -7.63 -4.55
N PRO A 304 -16.87 -6.84 -4.00
CA PRO A 304 -16.86 -5.38 -4.11
C PRO A 304 -15.52 -4.74 -3.73
N GLY A 305 -15.12 -3.70 -4.46
CA GLY A 305 -13.85 -2.98 -4.27
C GLY A 305 -12.77 -3.28 -5.31
N TYR A 306 -13.02 -4.21 -6.25
CA TYR A 306 -12.22 -4.34 -7.47
C TYR A 306 -12.38 -3.12 -8.37
N ALA A 307 -11.40 -2.92 -9.26
CA ALA A 307 -11.48 -1.91 -10.31
C ALA A 307 -11.82 -2.52 -11.68
N ARG A 308 -12.60 -1.79 -12.47
CA ARG A 308 -12.83 -2.05 -13.89
C ARG A 308 -11.69 -1.50 -14.75
N VAL A 309 -11.46 -2.12 -15.89
CA VAL A 309 -10.60 -1.54 -16.93
C VAL A 309 -11.24 -0.24 -17.41
N GLY A 310 -10.47 0.85 -17.43
CA GLY A 310 -10.97 2.19 -17.69
C GLY A 310 -11.20 3.03 -16.44
N GLU A 311 -10.84 2.55 -15.25
CA GLU A 311 -10.93 3.32 -14.00
C GLU A 311 -9.56 3.48 -13.31
N ALA A 312 -9.50 4.42 -12.37
CA ALA A 312 -8.32 4.65 -11.55
C ALA A 312 -8.20 3.59 -10.45
N VAL A 313 -7.00 3.00 -10.35
CA VAL A 313 -6.61 2.11 -9.26
C VAL A 313 -5.84 2.88 -8.21
N GLU A 314 -5.96 2.49 -6.94
CA GLU A 314 -5.15 2.99 -5.83
C GLU A 314 -4.35 1.83 -5.22
N PHE A 315 -3.08 2.08 -4.91
CA PHE A 315 -2.21 1.12 -4.26
C PHE A 315 -1.07 1.78 -3.49
N MET A 316 -0.55 1.07 -2.48
CA MET A 316 0.68 1.46 -1.79
C MET A 316 1.90 1.07 -2.64
N GLY A 317 2.92 1.92 -2.68
CA GLY A 317 4.13 1.74 -3.46
C GLY A 317 4.33 2.85 -4.50
N SER A 318 5.56 2.99 -4.97
CA SER A 318 5.92 3.96 -6.02
C SER A 318 5.70 3.36 -7.41
N ILE A 319 5.26 4.18 -8.36
CA ILE A 319 5.22 3.79 -9.77
C ILE A 319 6.63 3.87 -10.33
N GLN A 320 7.19 2.73 -10.71
CA GLN A 320 8.53 2.62 -11.28
C GLN A 320 8.47 2.00 -12.67
N GLU A 321 9.42 2.41 -13.50
CA GLU A 321 9.70 1.78 -14.77
C GLU A 321 10.32 0.40 -14.55
N VAL A 322 9.86 -0.58 -15.33
CA VAL A 322 10.43 -1.93 -15.35
C VAL A 322 11.29 -2.04 -16.58
N THR A 323 12.56 -2.40 -16.38
CA THR A 323 13.54 -2.57 -17.46
C THR A 323 14.09 -3.99 -17.56
N THR A 324 13.67 -4.89 -16.66
CA THR A 324 14.08 -6.29 -16.64
C THR A 324 13.61 -7.01 -17.91
N PRO A 325 14.52 -7.50 -18.78
CA PRO A 325 14.17 -8.06 -20.08
C PRO A 325 13.14 -9.19 -20.01
N GLU A 326 13.27 -10.10 -19.04
CA GLU A 326 12.36 -11.25 -18.88
C GLU A 326 10.91 -10.83 -18.61
N LEU A 327 10.71 -9.64 -18.02
CA LEU A 327 9.38 -9.08 -17.75
C LEU A 327 8.88 -8.21 -18.91
N VAL A 328 9.78 -7.52 -19.60
CA VAL A 328 9.46 -6.46 -20.57
C VAL A 328 9.39 -7.00 -22.00
N ASP A 329 10.31 -7.87 -22.40
CA ASP A 329 10.41 -8.39 -23.77
C ASP A 329 9.11 -9.03 -24.28
N PRO A 330 8.36 -9.83 -23.49
CA PRO A 330 7.10 -10.39 -23.96
C PRO A 330 6.02 -9.32 -24.17
N ILE A 331 6.04 -8.26 -23.36
CA ILE A 331 5.11 -7.12 -23.50
C ILE A 331 5.48 -6.35 -24.76
N HIS A 332 6.76 -6.06 -24.99
CA HIS A 332 7.23 -5.37 -26.19
C HIS A 332 6.93 -6.15 -27.47
N ALA A 333 7.11 -7.48 -27.44
CA ALA A 333 6.77 -8.35 -28.56
C ALA A 333 5.28 -8.30 -28.93
N ALA A 334 4.39 -8.11 -27.95
CA ALA A 334 2.95 -8.06 -28.16
C ALA A 334 2.42 -6.65 -28.48
N CYS A 335 2.99 -5.62 -27.83
CA CYS A 335 2.40 -4.29 -27.70
C CYS A 335 3.29 -3.13 -28.18
N GLY A 336 4.52 -3.40 -28.62
CA GLY A 336 5.48 -2.39 -29.05
C GLY A 336 6.42 -1.92 -27.93
N PRO A 337 7.48 -1.16 -28.27
CA PRO A 337 8.63 -0.88 -27.40
C PRO A 337 8.39 0.26 -26.38
N ASP A 338 7.14 0.53 -26.03
CA ASP A 338 6.82 1.63 -25.12
C ASP A 338 7.32 1.35 -23.69
N LYS A 339 7.42 2.41 -22.89
CA LYS A 339 7.77 2.32 -21.47
C LYS A 339 6.83 1.36 -20.75
N VAL A 340 7.39 0.46 -19.93
CA VAL A 340 6.63 -0.45 -19.06
C VAL A 340 6.69 0.04 -17.63
N ILE A 341 5.54 0.18 -16.97
CA ILE A 341 5.44 0.48 -15.54
C ILE A 341 4.82 -0.69 -14.78
N LYS A 342 5.19 -0.83 -13.51
CA LYS A 342 4.55 -1.77 -12.60
C LYS A 342 3.43 -1.09 -11.81
N VAL A 343 2.26 -1.73 -11.76
CA VAL A 343 1.21 -1.41 -10.78
C VAL A 343 1.25 -2.43 -9.65
N GLU A 344 1.19 -1.95 -8.40
CA GLU A 344 1.33 -2.82 -7.21
C GLU A 344 -0.03 -3.24 -6.60
N GLY A 345 -1.13 -2.68 -7.10
CA GLY A 345 -2.45 -3.05 -6.65
C GLY A 345 -3.53 -2.86 -7.69
N MET A 346 -4.72 -3.35 -7.34
CA MET A 346 -5.87 -3.55 -8.23
C MET A 346 -7.15 -2.98 -7.63
N GLN A 347 -7.06 -2.23 -6.54
CA GLN A 347 -8.22 -1.71 -5.83
C GLN A 347 -8.77 -0.48 -6.55
N SER A 348 -10.09 -0.40 -6.63
CA SER A 348 -10.77 0.80 -7.12
C SER A 348 -10.47 2.01 -6.26
N ALA A 349 -9.91 3.07 -6.86
CA ALA A 349 -9.70 4.35 -6.17
C ALA A 349 -11.04 4.95 -5.71
N ALA A 350 -12.11 4.77 -6.49
CA ALA A 350 -13.45 5.26 -6.15
C ALA A 350 -14.05 4.51 -4.95
N ALA A 351 -13.87 3.18 -4.88
CA ALA A 351 -14.28 2.39 -3.73
C ALA A 351 -13.48 2.79 -2.48
N SER A 352 -12.15 2.91 -2.60
CA SER A 352 -11.27 3.39 -1.53
C SER A 352 -11.66 4.77 -1.01
N ASP A 353 -11.95 5.72 -1.90
CA ASP A 353 -12.40 7.06 -1.53
C ASP A 353 -13.75 7.03 -0.80
N SER A 354 -14.67 6.17 -1.22
CA SER A 354 -15.98 6.01 -0.58
C SER A 354 -15.87 5.40 0.81
N GLN A 355 -15.05 4.35 0.96
CA GLN A 355 -14.77 3.74 2.26
C GLN A 355 -14.05 4.70 3.21
N ARG A 356 -13.06 5.44 2.71
CA ARG A 356 -12.30 6.43 3.49
C ARG A 356 -13.21 7.53 4.03
N ARG A 357 -14.10 8.10 3.21
CA ARG A 357 -15.09 9.11 3.68
C ARG A 357 -15.95 8.61 4.84
N VAL A 358 -16.48 7.38 4.75
CA VAL A 358 -17.29 6.78 5.83
C VAL A 358 -16.44 6.54 7.08
N THR A 359 -15.21 6.05 6.89
CA THR A 359 -14.29 5.73 7.98
C THR A 359 -13.86 6.99 8.74
N ASP A 360 -13.42 8.01 8.01
CA ASP A 360 -12.97 9.29 8.55
C ASP A 360 -14.11 9.99 9.29
N ARG A 361 -15.33 9.99 8.72
CA ARG A 361 -16.50 10.57 9.39
C ARG A 361 -16.84 9.84 10.70
N ALA A 362 -16.83 8.52 10.70
CA ALA A 362 -17.11 7.74 11.91
C ALA A 362 -16.03 7.94 12.98
N ASN A 363 -14.76 8.03 12.59
CA ASN A 363 -13.66 8.36 13.50
C ASN A 363 -13.79 9.76 14.09
N ALA A 364 -14.08 10.75 13.25
CA ALA A 364 -14.30 12.13 13.68
C ALA A 364 -15.48 12.23 14.65
N MET A 365 -16.60 11.57 14.36
CA MET A 365 -17.75 11.46 15.27
C MET A 365 -17.34 10.95 16.66
N ARG A 366 -16.64 9.80 16.69
CA ARG A 366 -16.16 9.21 17.95
C ARG A 366 -15.24 10.16 18.71
N ARG A 367 -14.33 10.82 18.00
CA ARG A 367 -13.40 11.79 18.60
C ARG A 367 -14.14 12.98 19.19
N LEU A 368 -15.14 13.53 18.49
CA LEU A 368 -15.94 14.64 19.01
C LEU A 368 -16.67 14.25 20.30
N GLN A 369 -17.22 13.04 20.34
CA GLN A 369 -17.88 12.51 21.53
C GLN A 369 -16.88 12.29 22.69
N SER A 370 -15.74 11.65 22.43
CA SER A 370 -14.79 11.29 23.48
C SER A 370 -13.96 12.47 23.98
N ALA A 371 -13.54 13.37 23.10
CA ALA A 371 -12.65 14.48 23.43
C ALA A 371 -13.40 15.72 23.93
N TYR A 372 -14.63 15.94 23.46
CA TYR A 372 -15.41 17.16 23.77
C TYR A 372 -16.76 16.88 24.43
N GLY A 373 -17.14 15.61 24.63
CA GLY A 373 -18.37 15.25 25.33
C GLY A 373 -19.66 15.54 24.56
N LEU A 374 -19.58 15.78 23.24
CA LEU A 374 -20.77 15.99 22.41
C LEU A 374 -21.61 14.70 22.33
N ASP A 375 -22.93 14.83 22.33
CA ASP A 375 -23.79 13.69 21.98
C ASP A 375 -23.73 13.37 20.47
N ALA A 376 -24.25 12.22 20.06
CA ALA A 376 -24.23 11.80 18.65
C ALA A 376 -24.92 12.79 17.70
N ARG A 377 -26.02 13.44 18.12
CA ARG A 377 -26.71 14.40 17.25
C ARG A 377 -25.93 15.72 17.16
N GLN A 378 -25.34 16.18 18.26
CA GLN A 378 -24.49 17.37 18.28
C GLN A 378 -23.21 17.15 17.47
N ALA A 379 -22.53 16.02 17.64
CA ALA A 379 -21.35 15.68 16.87
C ALA A 379 -21.64 15.62 15.36
N MET A 380 -22.79 15.06 14.96
CA MET A 380 -23.20 15.02 13.55
C MET A 380 -23.40 16.43 12.99
N ARG A 381 -24.13 17.30 13.71
CA ARG A 381 -24.35 18.69 13.27
C ARG A 381 -23.06 19.50 13.23
N ALA A 382 -22.13 19.26 14.17
CA ALA A 382 -20.82 19.88 14.17
C ALA A 382 -20.02 19.51 12.91
N LEU A 383 -20.02 18.23 12.52
CA LEU A 383 -19.37 17.80 11.28
C LEU A 383 -20.04 18.39 10.03
N ASP A 384 -21.38 18.40 9.96
CA ASP A 384 -22.11 19.00 8.84
C ASP A 384 -21.83 20.50 8.71
N TRP A 385 -21.75 21.21 9.84
CA TRP A 385 -21.40 22.62 9.88
C TRP A 385 -19.97 22.87 9.38
N LEU A 386 -19.02 22.03 9.81
CA LEU A 386 -17.64 22.10 9.34
C LEU A 386 -17.51 21.77 7.84
N ASP A 387 -18.22 20.75 7.34
CA ASP A 387 -18.25 20.40 5.92
C ASP A 387 -18.79 21.58 5.08
N ALA A 388 -19.88 22.20 5.51
CA ALA A 388 -20.45 23.38 4.85
C ALA A 388 -19.47 24.56 4.85
N ARG A 389 -18.76 24.78 5.96
CA ARG A 389 -17.73 25.83 6.07
C ARG A 389 -16.53 25.53 5.16
N GLY A 390 -16.11 24.27 5.07
CA GLY A 390 -15.04 23.83 4.17
C GLY A 390 -15.38 24.09 2.70
N GLU A 391 -16.62 23.80 2.31
CA GLU A 391 -17.13 24.07 0.96
C GLU A 391 -17.16 25.57 0.65
N ALA A 392 -17.66 26.38 1.58
CA ALA A 392 -17.74 27.84 1.42
C ALA A 392 -16.34 28.50 1.30
N ASN A 393 -15.31 27.89 1.90
CA ASN A 393 -13.94 28.39 1.89
C ASN A 393 -13.04 27.66 0.88
N ARG A 394 -13.63 26.92 -0.06
CA ARG A 394 -12.88 26.17 -1.07
C ARG A 394 -11.99 27.13 -1.88
N ARG A 395 -10.73 26.73 -2.05
CA ARG A 395 -9.72 27.54 -2.73
C ARG A 395 -9.56 27.12 -4.17
N THR A 396 -9.04 28.04 -4.97
CA THR A 396 -8.59 27.77 -6.33
C THR A 396 -7.09 28.04 -6.36
N THR A 397 -6.33 27.09 -6.89
CA THR A 397 -4.89 27.24 -7.14
C THR A 397 -4.62 28.41 -8.11
N SER A 398 -3.37 28.85 -8.16
CA SER A 398 -2.92 29.88 -9.13
C SER A 398 -3.20 29.51 -10.59
N ASP A 399 -3.28 28.21 -10.89
CA ASP A 399 -3.51 27.67 -12.23
C ASP A 399 -5.01 27.48 -12.54
N GLY A 400 -5.90 27.98 -11.68
CA GLY A 400 -7.35 27.91 -11.88
C GLY A 400 -7.98 26.56 -11.50
N ILE A 401 -7.21 25.64 -10.91
CA ILE A 401 -7.72 24.34 -10.46
C ILE A 401 -8.36 24.53 -9.09
N LEU A 402 -9.64 24.16 -8.98
CA LEU A 402 -10.38 24.17 -7.74
C LEU A 402 -9.86 23.06 -6.81
N GLU A 403 -9.40 23.44 -5.61
CA GLU A 403 -8.89 22.51 -4.61
C GLU A 403 -10.05 21.74 -3.93
N PRO A 404 -9.82 20.50 -3.48
CA PRO A 404 -10.80 19.81 -2.65
C PRO A 404 -11.05 20.58 -1.33
N PRO A 405 -12.28 20.58 -0.80
CA PRO A 405 -12.59 21.29 0.44
C PRO A 405 -11.93 20.58 1.63
N ILE A 406 -11.55 21.34 2.64
CA ILE A 406 -11.16 20.76 3.94
C ILE A 406 -12.43 20.21 4.58
N THR A 407 -12.50 18.90 4.80
CA THR A 407 -13.70 18.26 5.36
C THR A 407 -13.78 18.44 6.88
N GLY A 408 -14.98 18.34 7.43
CA GLY A 408 -15.19 18.38 8.87
C GLY A 408 -14.48 17.25 9.60
N ALA A 409 -14.34 16.07 8.98
CA ALA A 409 -13.54 14.98 9.53
C ALA A 409 -12.06 15.38 9.68
N MET A 410 -11.46 16.04 8.68
CA MET A 410 -10.08 16.53 8.75
C MET A 410 -9.88 17.55 9.87
N VAL A 411 -10.83 18.49 10.03
CA VAL A 411 -10.77 19.50 11.10
C VAL A 411 -10.96 18.87 12.49
N ALA A 412 -11.86 17.90 12.63
CA ALA A 412 -12.07 17.21 13.91
C ALA A 412 -10.85 16.35 14.30
N ASP A 413 -10.20 15.71 13.33
CA ASP A 413 -9.03 14.85 13.56
C ASP A 413 -7.73 15.62 13.76
N SER A 414 -7.62 16.83 13.25
CA SER A 414 -6.47 17.69 13.49
C SER A 414 -6.96 19.13 13.65
N PRO A 415 -7.56 19.46 14.80
CA PRO A 415 -8.02 20.81 15.02
C PRO A 415 -6.82 21.74 14.96
N PRO A 416 -6.97 22.95 14.38
CA PRO A 416 -5.90 23.94 14.40
C PRO A 416 -5.44 24.16 15.85
N PRO A 417 -4.12 24.37 16.06
CA PRO A 417 -3.59 24.55 17.40
C PRO A 417 -4.31 25.73 18.07
N PRO A 418 -4.76 25.58 19.32
CA PRO A 418 -5.42 26.66 20.02
C PRO A 418 -4.45 27.83 20.20
N VAL A 419 -4.93 29.04 19.94
CA VAL A 419 -4.20 30.27 20.23
C VAL A 419 -4.70 30.77 21.58
N MET A 420 -4.08 30.31 22.67
CA MET A 420 -4.40 30.82 24.00
C MET A 420 -3.75 32.18 24.23
N ASP A 421 -4.53 33.16 24.70
CA ASP A 421 -3.97 34.40 25.25
C ASP A 421 -3.30 34.08 26.60
N PRO A 422 -2.01 34.46 26.81
CA PRO A 422 -1.32 34.32 28.10
C PRO A 422 -2.11 34.85 29.30
N SER A 423 -2.91 35.89 29.10
CA SER A 423 -3.70 36.54 30.14
C SER A 423 -4.92 35.73 30.58
N GLU A 424 -5.34 34.75 29.80
CA GLU A 424 -6.44 33.83 30.12
C GLU A 424 -5.95 32.58 30.88
N CYS A 425 -4.64 32.41 31.04
CA CYS A 425 -4.10 31.32 31.86
C CYS A 425 -4.40 31.54 33.35
N PRO A 426 -4.84 30.50 34.08
CA PRO A 426 -5.06 30.62 35.52
C PRO A 426 -3.80 31.06 36.27
N PRO A 427 -3.95 31.80 37.40
CA PRO A 427 -2.82 32.17 38.23
C PRO A 427 -1.98 30.95 38.65
N GLY A 428 -0.66 31.02 38.46
CA GLY A 428 0.26 29.91 38.73
C GLY A 428 0.51 28.97 37.53
N SER A 429 -0.08 29.25 36.37
CA SER A 429 0.19 28.53 35.12
C SER A 429 1.35 29.16 34.33
N SER A 430 1.94 28.39 33.42
CA SER A 430 2.92 28.90 32.44
C SER A 430 2.54 28.49 31.02
N LEU A 431 2.87 29.30 30.01
CA LEU A 431 2.67 28.92 28.62
C LEU A 431 3.77 27.95 28.16
N ALA A 432 3.36 26.80 27.64
CA ALA A 432 4.25 25.84 26.99
C ALA A 432 3.57 25.28 25.74
N GLY A 433 4.18 25.50 24.58
CA GLY A 433 3.64 25.03 23.29
C GLY A 433 2.29 25.63 22.90
N GLY A 434 1.99 26.86 23.35
CA GLY A 434 0.70 27.53 23.08
C GLY A 434 -0.45 27.13 24.01
N LEU A 435 -0.19 26.34 25.04
CA LEU A 435 -1.17 25.91 26.04
C LEU A 435 -0.78 26.38 27.45
N CYS A 436 -1.77 26.65 28.30
CA CYS A 436 -1.54 26.92 29.71
C CYS A 436 -1.23 25.60 30.44
N ARG A 437 0.00 25.47 30.94
CA ARG A 437 0.45 24.39 31.80
C ARG A 437 0.16 24.76 33.26
N THR A 438 -0.76 24.03 33.88
CA THR A 438 -1.08 24.09 35.32
C THR A 438 -0.32 22.98 36.07
N PRO A 439 -0.30 22.98 37.41
CA PRO A 439 0.25 21.89 38.21
C PRO A 439 -0.39 20.52 37.94
N GLU A 440 -1.64 20.50 37.51
CA GLU A 440 -2.44 19.29 37.24
C GLU A 440 -2.37 18.82 35.78
N GLY A 441 -1.78 19.61 34.87
CA GLY A 441 -1.63 19.25 33.46
C GLY A 441 -1.74 20.43 32.50
N TYR A 442 -2.08 20.16 31.24
CA TYR A 442 -2.33 21.20 30.25
C TYR A 442 -3.82 21.50 30.17
N LEU A 443 -4.20 22.76 30.29
CA LEU A 443 -5.53 23.21 29.91
C LEU A 443 -5.62 23.22 28.39
N ARG A 444 -6.53 22.39 27.85
CA ARG A 444 -6.87 22.37 26.43
C ARG A 444 -8.18 23.14 26.26
N PRO A 445 -8.18 24.39 25.76
CA PRO A 445 -9.42 25.08 25.44
C PRO A 445 -10.18 24.29 24.35
N LEU A 446 -11.50 24.51 24.28
CA LEU A 446 -12.25 24.07 23.12
C LEU A 446 -11.68 24.76 21.87
N PRO A 447 -11.57 24.09 20.73
CA PRO A 447 -11.22 24.75 19.48
C PRO A 447 -12.19 25.88 19.16
N ASP A 448 -11.70 27.00 18.60
CA ASP A 448 -12.55 28.17 18.27
C ASP A 448 -13.75 27.81 17.40
N TRP A 449 -13.56 26.90 16.44
CA TRP A 449 -14.63 26.43 15.56
C TRP A 449 -15.74 25.73 16.36
N LEU A 450 -15.40 25.04 17.44
CA LEU A 450 -16.35 24.32 18.27
C LEU A 450 -17.11 25.30 19.18
N VAL A 451 -16.44 26.35 19.67
CA VAL A 451 -17.11 27.44 20.38
C VAL A 451 -18.12 28.13 19.46
N GLU A 452 -17.70 28.51 18.25
CA GLU A 452 -18.57 29.14 17.25
C GLU A 452 -19.77 28.26 16.89
N PHE A 453 -19.55 26.96 16.68
CA PHE A 453 -20.64 26.00 16.45
C PHE A 453 -21.60 25.95 17.63
N LEU A 454 -21.11 25.81 18.87
CA LEU A 454 -21.96 25.71 20.06
C LEU A 454 -22.75 27.00 20.35
N GLU A 455 -22.24 28.16 19.93
CA GLU A 455 -22.97 29.42 19.99
C GLU A 455 -24.11 29.49 18.96
N GLN A 456 -23.89 28.94 17.76
CA GLN A 456 -24.88 28.89 16.68
C GLN A 456 -25.90 27.75 16.82
N ASP A 457 -25.54 26.68 17.55
CA ASP A 457 -26.38 25.51 17.79
C ASP A 457 -27.38 25.68 18.96
N ARG A 458 -27.23 26.76 19.74
CA ARG A 458 -28.19 27.18 20.80
C ARG A 458 -29.41 27.85 20.22
#